data_AF-A0A0B1TDW5-F1
#
_entry.id   AF-A0A0B1TDW5-F1
#
_cell.length_a   1.000
_cell.length_b   1.000
_cell.length_c   1.000
_cell.angle_alpha   90.00
_cell.angle_beta   90.00
_cell.angle_gamma   90.00
#
_symmetry.space_group_name_H-M   'P 1'
#
loop_
_entity.id
_entity.type
_entity.pdbx_description
1 polymer ?
#
loop_
_entity_poly.entity_id
_entity_poly.type
_entity_poly.pdbx_seq_one_letter_code
_entity_poly.pdbx_strand_id
1 'polypeptide(L)'
;MEPICRSVKSTEGVIFVPSFNGLFTPYWDPSARGTILGLTQYTTKAHICLAALQAVAYQSAEMIEAVELDLQDTTIKTIKTPNTTECSGWGAAVAGGIGAQQFSLDEYSTREASGNCYMPHSDTKRRAAGLSKWKEAVSRARGWAE
;
A
#
# COMPACT_ATOMS: atom_id res chain seq x y z
N MET A 1 -4.10 6.92 15.72
CA MET A 1 -3.34 7.44 14.55
C MET A 1 -4.25 8.19 13.58
N GLU A 2 -5.38 7.60 13.18
CA GLU A 2 -6.34 8.23 12.27
C GLU A 2 -6.79 9.65 12.68
N PRO A 3 -7.10 9.97 13.95
CA PRO A 3 -7.49 11.34 14.33
C PRO A 3 -6.40 12.40 14.05
N ILE A 4 -5.13 12.04 14.23
CA ILE A 4 -3.98 12.92 14.00
C ILE A 4 -3.79 13.15 12.50
N CYS A 5 -3.85 12.08 11.72
CA CYS A 5 -3.72 12.18 10.28
C CYS A 5 -4.91 12.95 9.65
N ARG A 6 -6.11 12.88 10.23
CA ARG A 6 -7.30 13.66 9.82
C ARG A 6 -7.26 15.13 10.23
N SER A 7 -6.34 15.55 11.10
CA SER A 7 -6.26 16.95 11.54
C SER A 7 -5.60 17.88 10.51
N VAL A 8 -5.04 17.33 9.43
CA VAL A 8 -4.45 18.08 8.32
C VAL A 8 -5.09 17.65 7.00
N LYS A 9 -5.19 18.57 6.03
CA LYS A 9 -5.81 18.30 4.72
C LYS A 9 -4.86 17.66 3.71
N SER A 10 -3.56 17.86 3.89
CA SER A 10 -2.51 17.41 2.97
C SER A 10 -1.21 17.21 3.75
N THR A 11 -0.18 16.63 3.13
CA THR A 11 1.16 16.52 3.71
C THR A 11 2.01 17.78 3.52
N GLU A 12 1.51 18.78 2.78
CA GLU A 12 2.20 20.03 2.45
C GLU A 12 3.60 19.79 1.84
N GLY A 13 3.72 18.74 1.03
CA GLY A 13 4.97 18.36 0.36
C GLY A 13 5.87 17.40 1.14
N VAL A 14 5.53 17.07 2.38
CA VAL A 14 6.26 16.06 3.16
C VAL A 14 6.05 14.68 2.54
N ILE A 15 7.17 13.98 2.29
CA ILE A 15 7.18 12.60 1.82
C ILE A 15 8.06 11.80 2.77
N PHE A 16 7.59 10.62 3.14
CA PHE A 16 8.33 9.70 3.99
C PHE A 16 8.51 8.38 3.27
N VAL A 17 9.74 7.98 3.00
CA VAL A 17 10.10 6.67 2.44
C VAL A 17 10.53 5.76 3.60
N PRO A 18 9.74 4.76 4.03
CA PRO A 18 10.00 3.95 5.22
C PRO A 18 10.87 2.72 4.92
N SER A 19 11.96 2.89 4.16
CA SER A 19 12.91 1.82 3.78
C SER A 19 13.86 1.45 4.92
N PHE A 20 13.33 1.08 6.09
CA PHE A 20 14.15 0.77 7.28
C PHE A 20 15.08 -0.42 7.08
N ASN A 21 14.67 -1.40 6.26
CA ASN A 21 15.43 -2.60 5.92
C ASN A 21 15.74 -2.66 4.41
N GLY A 22 15.87 -1.51 3.76
CA GLY A 22 16.02 -1.43 2.31
C GLY A 22 14.69 -1.31 1.56
N LEU A 23 14.79 -1.30 0.23
CA LEU A 23 13.68 -1.31 -0.71
C LEU A 23 13.65 -2.65 -1.44
N PHE A 24 12.49 -3.28 -1.54
CA PHE A 24 12.30 -4.51 -2.32
C PHE A 24 11.69 -4.17 -3.67
N THR A 25 10.66 -4.88 -4.11
CA THR A 25 9.96 -4.60 -5.36
C THR A 25 9.55 -3.12 -5.47
N PRO A 26 9.80 -2.44 -6.61
CA PRO A 26 10.53 -2.88 -7.82
C PRO A 26 12.04 -2.57 -7.82
N TYR A 27 12.61 -2.04 -6.74
CA TYR A 27 13.95 -1.44 -6.70
C TYR A 27 15.08 -2.38 -6.28
N TRP A 28 14.81 -3.35 -5.42
CA TRP A 28 15.75 -4.34 -4.89
C TRP A 28 17.07 -3.74 -4.38
N ASP A 29 16.95 -2.79 -3.46
CA ASP A 29 18.06 -2.03 -2.90
C ASP A 29 18.14 -2.21 -1.36
N PRO A 30 18.95 -3.15 -0.84
CA PRO A 30 19.12 -3.35 0.60
C PRO A 30 19.86 -2.19 1.30
N SER A 31 20.55 -1.33 0.52
CA SER A 31 21.28 -0.18 1.05
C SER A 31 20.37 1.02 1.34
N ALA A 32 19.14 1.01 0.83
CA ALA A 32 18.22 2.11 1.02
C ALA A 32 17.85 2.30 2.51
N ARG A 33 17.62 3.54 2.95
CA ARG A 33 17.29 3.87 4.34
C ARG A 33 16.11 4.81 4.47
N GLY A 34 15.40 4.66 5.59
CA GLY A 34 14.22 5.45 5.92
C GLY A 34 14.52 6.95 5.84
N THR A 35 13.80 7.68 4.99
CA THR A 35 14.10 9.08 4.65
C THR A 35 12.84 9.93 4.66
N ILE A 36 12.87 11.08 5.35
CA ILE A 36 11.80 12.09 5.32
C ILE A 36 12.29 13.31 4.54
N LEU A 37 11.53 13.73 3.53
CA LEU A 37 11.85 14.84 2.64
C LEU A 37 10.71 15.88 2.66
N GLY A 38 11.03 17.11 2.24
CA GLY A 38 10.03 18.18 2.08
C GLY A 38 9.59 18.84 3.38
N LEU A 39 10.39 18.74 4.45
CA LEU A 39 10.12 19.44 5.71
C LEU A 39 10.23 20.95 5.53
N THR A 40 9.29 21.69 6.13
CA THR A 40 9.32 23.15 6.26
C THR A 40 9.10 23.53 7.72
N GLN A 41 9.27 24.82 8.06
CA GLN A 41 8.99 25.32 9.42
C GLN A 41 7.54 25.10 9.89
N TYR A 42 6.60 24.90 8.95
CA TYR A 42 5.18 24.66 9.25
C TYR A 42 4.85 23.17 9.37
N THR A 43 5.82 22.28 9.11
CA THR A 43 5.59 20.85 9.23
C THR A 43 5.31 20.46 10.68
N THR A 44 4.34 19.57 10.88
CA THR A 44 3.89 19.12 12.20
C THR A 44 3.89 17.59 12.21
N LYS A 45 3.76 17.01 13.41
CA LYS A 45 3.60 15.54 13.56
C LYS A 45 2.42 14.98 12.74
N ALA A 46 1.39 15.79 12.49
CA ALA A 46 0.23 15.37 11.69
C ALA A 46 0.59 15.20 10.20
N HIS A 47 1.42 16.11 9.65
CA HIS A 47 1.94 15.99 8.29
C HIS A 47 2.79 14.72 8.12
N ILE A 48 3.64 14.41 9.12
CA ILE A 48 4.47 13.19 9.11
C ILE A 48 3.62 11.92 9.26
N CYS A 49 2.62 11.93 10.16
CA CYS A 49 1.62 10.85 10.28
C CYS A 49 0.97 10.54 8.93
N LEU A 50 0.49 11.59 8.24
CA LEU A 50 -0.19 11.45 6.97
C LEU A 50 0.78 10.98 5.86
N ALA A 51 2.02 11.48 5.86
CA ALA A 51 3.06 11.03 4.93
C ALA A 51 3.39 9.54 5.12
N ALA A 52 3.39 9.03 6.36
CA ALA A 52 3.56 7.61 6.63
C ALA A 52 2.41 6.76 6.07
N LEU A 53 1.16 7.21 6.20
CA LEU A 53 0.01 6.52 5.58
C LEU A 53 0.08 6.56 4.05
N GLN A 54 0.45 7.70 3.48
CA GLN A 54 0.63 7.84 2.03
C GLN A 54 1.77 6.95 1.51
N ALA A 55 2.85 6.79 2.28
CA ALA A 55 3.97 5.93 1.92
C ALA A 55 3.56 4.47 1.76
N VAL A 56 2.70 3.96 2.64
CA VAL A 56 2.13 2.61 2.51
C VAL A 56 1.30 2.52 1.23
N ALA A 57 0.46 3.51 0.97
CA ALA A 57 -0.35 3.53 -0.25
C ALA A 57 0.49 3.60 -1.53
N TYR A 58 1.57 4.38 -1.55
CA TYR A 58 2.47 4.48 -2.71
C TYR A 58 3.26 3.19 -2.94
N GLN A 59 3.80 2.56 -1.88
CA GLN A 59 4.47 1.27 -2.01
C GLN A 59 3.53 0.18 -2.54
N SER A 60 2.29 0.12 -2.03
CA SER A 60 1.28 -0.80 -2.56
C SER A 60 0.95 -0.50 -4.02
N ALA A 61 0.89 0.78 -4.42
CA ALA A 61 0.63 1.16 -5.80
C ALA A 61 1.76 0.75 -6.75
N GLU A 62 3.04 0.90 -6.35
CA GLU A 62 4.17 0.45 -7.15
C GLU A 62 4.26 -1.08 -7.23
N MET A 63 3.91 -1.78 -6.14
CA MET A 63 3.80 -3.24 -6.16
C MET A 63 2.71 -3.68 -7.14
N ILE A 64 1.54 -3.03 -7.12
CA ILE A 64 0.46 -3.30 -8.08
C ILE A 64 0.92 -3.02 -9.51
N GLU A 65 1.59 -1.88 -9.76
CA GLU A 65 2.13 -1.54 -11.08
C GLU A 65 3.09 -2.63 -11.58
N ALA A 66 3.96 -3.17 -10.72
CA ALA A 66 4.84 -4.29 -11.06
C ALA A 66 4.06 -5.57 -11.40
N VAL A 67 3.04 -5.91 -10.61
CA VAL A 67 2.20 -7.10 -10.86
C VAL A 67 1.38 -6.96 -12.15
N GLU A 68 0.85 -5.78 -12.44
CA GLU A 68 0.11 -5.52 -13.69
C GLU A 68 1.01 -5.69 -14.92
N LEU A 69 2.28 -5.26 -14.83
CA LEU A 69 3.28 -5.50 -15.88
C LEU A 69 3.56 -6.99 -16.10
N ASP A 70 3.63 -7.77 -15.02
CA ASP A 70 3.85 -9.23 -15.09
C ASP A 70 2.64 -9.99 -15.68
N LEU A 71 1.42 -9.55 -15.35
CA LEU A 71 0.17 -10.21 -15.77
C LEU A 71 -0.32 -9.78 -17.18
N GLN A 72 0.29 -8.75 -17.79
CA GLN A 72 0.08 -8.18 -19.14
C GLN A 72 -1.34 -7.66 -19.46
N ASP A 73 -2.40 -8.40 -19.11
CA ASP A 73 -3.81 -8.09 -19.47
C ASP A 73 -4.72 -7.86 -18.26
N THR A 74 -4.15 -7.60 -17.08
CA THR A 74 -4.92 -7.36 -15.85
C THR A 74 -4.72 -5.94 -15.34
N THR A 75 -5.82 -5.22 -15.10
CA THR A 75 -5.80 -3.92 -14.42
C THR A 75 -6.60 -4.00 -13.13
N ILE A 76 -5.95 -3.72 -12.00
CA ILE A 76 -6.54 -3.69 -10.67
C ILE A 76 -7.22 -2.33 -10.47
N LYS A 77 -8.55 -2.35 -10.41
CA LYS A 77 -9.36 -1.12 -10.31
C LYS A 77 -10.01 -0.91 -8.96
N THR A 78 -10.07 -1.91 -8.09
CA THR A 78 -10.83 -1.83 -6.84
C THR A 78 -10.07 -2.49 -5.70
N ILE A 79 -10.23 -1.92 -4.50
CA ILE A 79 -9.70 -2.48 -3.26
C ILE A 79 -10.89 -2.99 -2.45
N LYS A 80 -10.90 -4.29 -2.12
CA LYS A 80 -11.90 -4.90 -1.26
C LYS A 80 -11.28 -5.18 0.11
N THR A 81 -11.94 -4.74 1.18
CA THR A 81 -11.52 -5.04 2.56
C THR A 81 -12.61 -5.90 3.21
N PRO A 82 -12.40 -7.23 3.34
CA PRO A 82 -13.37 -8.10 3.99
C PRO A 82 -13.52 -7.73 5.47
N ASN A 83 -14.71 -7.98 6.02
CA ASN A 83 -14.98 -7.77 7.45
C ASN A 83 -14.20 -8.76 8.34
N THR A 84 -13.82 -9.92 7.80
CA THR A 84 -12.97 -10.88 8.48
C THR A 84 -11.53 -10.36 8.53
N THR A 85 -11.09 -9.93 9.70
CA THR A 85 -9.75 -9.37 9.92
C THR A 85 -8.64 -10.41 9.85
N GLU A 86 -8.94 -11.68 10.16
CA GLU A 86 -7.97 -12.79 10.15
C GLU A 86 -8.13 -13.67 8.91
N CYS A 87 -7.89 -13.09 7.72
CA CYS A 87 -7.97 -13.81 6.45
C CYS A 87 -7.01 -15.01 6.38
N SER A 88 -5.82 -14.91 6.99
CA SER A 88 -4.82 -15.98 6.96
C SER A 88 -5.27 -17.22 7.73
N GLY A 89 -5.74 -17.05 8.96
CA GLY A 89 -6.28 -18.15 9.77
C GLY A 89 -7.53 -18.75 9.15
N TRP A 90 -8.42 -17.88 8.63
CA TRP A 90 -9.60 -18.33 7.88
C TRP A 90 -9.22 -19.17 6.65
N GLY A 91 -8.22 -18.76 5.87
CA GLY A 91 -7.75 -19.52 4.71
C GLY A 91 -7.25 -20.91 5.09
N ALA A 92 -6.51 -21.04 6.19
CA ALA A 92 -6.07 -22.33 6.71
C ALA A 92 -7.25 -23.22 7.15
N ALA A 93 -8.25 -22.64 7.84
CA ALA A 93 -9.45 -23.37 8.24
C ALA A 93 -10.26 -23.86 7.03
N VAL A 94 -10.38 -23.02 5.99
CA VAL A 94 -11.06 -23.39 4.73
C VAL A 94 -10.34 -24.54 4.04
N ALA A 95 -9.01 -24.46 3.91
CA ALA A 95 -8.22 -25.54 3.32
C ALA A 95 -8.35 -26.85 4.12
N GLY A 96 -8.33 -26.78 5.46
CA GLY A 96 -8.56 -27.93 6.33
C GLY A 96 -9.95 -28.55 6.18
N GLY A 97 -11.00 -27.72 6.09
CA GLY A 97 -12.38 -28.18 5.86
C GLY A 97 -12.58 -28.88 4.52
N ILE A 98 -11.96 -28.36 3.44
CA ILE A 98 -11.94 -29.01 2.12
C ILE A 98 -11.20 -30.35 2.20
N GLY A 99 -10.01 -30.38 2.85
CA GLY A 99 -9.24 -31.60 3.03
C GLY A 99 -9.96 -32.68 3.86
N ALA A 100 -10.76 -32.24 4.84
CA ALA A 100 -11.64 -33.11 5.64
C ALA A 100 -12.98 -33.44 4.95
N GLN A 101 -13.15 -33.03 3.68
CA GLN A 101 -14.35 -33.26 2.87
C GLN A 101 -15.64 -32.72 3.50
N GLN A 102 -15.56 -31.65 4.29
CA GLN A 102 -16.74 -31.01 4.89
C GLN A 102 -17.52 -30.17 3.87
N PHE A 103 -16.84 -29.64 2.85
CA PHE A 103 -17.40 -28.88 1.74
C PHE A 103 -16.42 -28.88 0.56
N SER A 104 -16.89 -28.54 -0.65
CA SER A 104 -16.05 -28.49 -1.86
C SER A 104 -15.49 -27.10 -2.15
N LEU A 105 -14.45 -27.03 -2.98
CA LEU A 105 -13.91 -25.75 -3.46
C LEU A 105 -14.94 -24.97 -4.29
N ASP A 106 -15.73 -25.67 -5.11
CA ASP A 106 -16.78 -25.06 -5.93
C ASP A 106 -17.85 -24.41 -5.04
N GLU A 107 -18.32 -25.14 -4.01
CA GLU A 107 -19.26 -24.61 -3.03
C GLU A 107 -18.71 -23.35 -2.34
N TYR A 108 -17.43 -23.38 -1.96
CA TYR A 108 -16.80 -22.24 -1.29
C TYR A 108 -16.58 -21.03 -2.22
N SER A 109 -16.20 -21.26 -3.49
CA SER A 109 -15.87 -20.21 -4.45
C SER A 109 -17.02 -19.26 -4.80
N THR A 110 -18.26 -19.73 -4.63
CA THR A 110 -19.47 -18.92 -4.85
C THR A 110 -19.78 -17.95 -3.70
N ARG A 111 -19.08 -18.07 -2.56
CA ARG A 111 -19.32 -17.24 -1.38
C ARG A 111 -18.71 -15.85 -1.57
N GLU A 112 -19.54 -14.83 -1.52
CA GLU A 112 -19.04 -13.45 -1.43
C GLU A 112 -18.66 -13.11 0.00
N ALA A 113 -17.41 -12.66 0.19
CA ALA A 113 -17.00 -12.08 1.45
C ALA A 113 -17.65 -10.70 1.64
N SER A 114 -18.36 -10.51 2.75
CA SER A 114 -18.88 -9.19 3.12
C SER A 114 -17.71 -8.25 3.47
N GLY A 115 -17.80 -6.99 3.06
CA GLY A 115 -16.74 -6.02 3.29
C GLY A 115 -16.97 -4.69 2.59
N ASN A 116 -16.02 -3.78 2.76
CA ASN A 116 -16.02 -2.49 2.05
C ASN A 116 -15.34 -2.64 0.69
N CYS A 117 -15.81 -1.86 -0.28
CA CYS A 117 -15.20 -1.74 -1.60
C CYS A 117 -14.81 -0.27 -1.81
N TYR A 118 -13.53 -0.02 -2.08
CA TYR A 118 -13.00 1.29 -2.35
C TYR A 118 -12.71 1.43 -3.84
N MET A 119 -13.29 2.47 -4.44
CA MET A 119 -13.08 2.84 -5.84
C MET A 119 -12.06 3.97 -5.95
N PRO A 120 -11.28 4.02 -7.04
CA PRO A 120 -10.29 5.06 -7.25
C PRO A 120 -11.00 6.41 -7.40
N HIS A 121 -10.45 7.42 -6.73
CA HIS A 121 -10.93 8.79 -6.89
C HIS A 121 -10.68 9.28 -8.33
N SER A 122 -11.60 10.11 -8.85
CA SER A 122 -11.59 10.62 -10.23
C SER A 122 -10.39 11.50 -10.60
N ASP A 123 -9.58 11.94 -9.63
CA ASP A 123 -8.49 12.89 -9.86
C ASP A 123 -7.19 12.14 -10.25
N THR A 124 -7.11 11.80 -11.52
CA THR A 124 -5.95 11.10 -12.11
C THR A 124 -4.68 11.95 -12.09
N LYS A 125 -4.81 13.28 -12.28
CA LYS A 125 -3.67 14.21 -12.32
C LYS A 125 -2.98 14.30 -10.97
N ARG A 126 -3.74 14.45 -9.88
CA ARG A 126 -3.19 14.49 -8.54
C ARG A 126 -2.49 13.19 -8.16
N ARG A 127 -3.06 12.04 -8.53
CA ARG A 127 -2.43 10.73 -8.29
C ARG A 127 -1.09 10.61 -9.01
N ALA A 128 -1.05 10.96 -10.31
CA ALA A 128 0.17 10.92 -11.10
C ALA A 128 1.26 11.87 -10.55
N ALA A 129 0.89 13.09 -10.17
CA ALA A 129 1.81 14.05 -9.57
C ALA A 129 2.37 13.54 -8.22
N GLY A 130 1.52 12.94 -7.38
CA GLY A 130 1.94 12.34 -6.12
C GLY A 130 2.90 11.17 -6.31
N LEU A 131 2.59 10.25 -7.25
CA LEU A 131 3.44 9.10 -7.56
C LEU A 131 4.79 9.53 -8.16
N SER A 132 4.81 10.57 -8.99
CA SER A 132 6.05 11.13 -9.54
C SER A 132 6.97 11.66 -8.43
N LYS A 133 6.43 12.46 -7.50
CA LYS A 133 7.21 12.95 -6.35
C LYS A 133 7.65 11.81 -5.42
N TRP A 134 6.82 10.79 -5.26
CA TRP A 134 7.18 9.58 -4.52
C TRP A 134 8.40 8.88 -5.14
N LYS A 135 8.39 8.62 -6.46
CA LYS A 135 9.53 8.01 -7.18
C LYS A 135 10.80 8.86 -7.03
N GLU A 136 10.67 10.18 -7.04
CA GLU A 136 11.76 11.13 -6.78
C GLU A 136 12.29 11.10 -5.33
N ALA A 137 11.42 10.81 -4.37
CA ALA A 137 11.82 10.62 -2.96
C ALA A 137 12.51 9.27 -2.76
N VAL A 138 12.01 8.22 -3.40
CA VAL A 138 12.60 6.88 -3.37
C VAL A 138 14.02 6.91 -3.94
N SER A 139 14.26 7.61 -5.06
CA SER A 139 15.61 7.71 -5.64
C SER A 139 16.63 8.33 -4.68
N ARG A 140 16.19 9.25 -3.82
CA ARG A 140 17.04 9.87 -2.78
C ARG A 140 17.28 8.99 -1.56
N ALA A 141 16.43 7.99 -1.33
CA ALA A 141 16.56 7.08 -0.20
C ALA A 141 17.52 5.90 -0.48
N ARG A 142 17.98 5.74 -1.72
CA ARG A 142 18.82 4.64 -2.21
C ARG A 142 20.31 4.88 -1.96
N GLY A 143 21.10 3.81 -1.87
CA GLY A 143 22.55 3.91 -1.77
C GLY A 143 23.06 4.50 -0.45
N TRP A 144 22.29 4.38 0.63
CA TRP A 144 22.57 5.11 1.88
C TRP A 144 23.46 4.36 2.87
N ALA A 145 23.35 3.04 2.90
CA ALA A 145 24.19 2.17 3.72
C ALA A 145 25.30 1.52 2.88
N GLU A 146 26.45 1.33 3.49
CA GLU A 146 27.61 0.61 2.94
C GLU A 146 27.44 -0.91 3.00
#